data_AF-A0A3A0B618-F1
#
_entry.id   AF-A0A3A0B618-F1
#
_cell.length_a   1.000
_cell.length_b   1.000
_cell.length_c   1.000
_cell.angle_alpha   90.00
_cell.angle_beta   90.00
_cell.angle_gamma   90.00
#
_symmetry.space_group_name_H-M   'P 1'
#
loop_
_entity.id
_entity.type
_entity.pdbx_description
1 polymer ?
#
loop_
_entity_poly.entity_id
_entity_poly.type
_entity_poly.pdbx_seq_one_letter_code
_entity_poly.pdbx_strand_id
1 'polypeptide(L)'
;MPEPLRVPEFTREVAQEAALVAEALPYRMERGIDPERIVWVDVAGRERIGIAWVAGGEIGPHWMLALANADRSKVTRNRVREVIRLVTGKAAPFELAPPFDGAPHMTMVRVPQIS
;
A
#
# COMPACT_ATOMS: atom_id res chain seq x y z
N MET A 1 11.59 -4.59 -10.98
CA MET A 1 10.44 -3.78 -10.49
C MET A 1 9.60 -3.29 -11.66
N PRO A 2 8.27 -3.53 -11.66
CA PRO A 2 7.36 -2.92 -12.63
C PRO A 2 7.40 -1.39 -12.51
N GLU A 3 7.15 -0.69 -13.63
CA GLU A 3 7.09 0.77 -13.61
C GLU A 3 5.90 1.25 -12.77
N PRO A 4 6.05 2.27 -11.91
CA PRO A 4 4.94 2.85 -11.18
C PRO A 4 3.86 3.41 -12.11
N LEU A 5 2.59 3.17 -11.78
CA LEU A 5 1.45 3.82 -12.41
C LEU A 5 1.48 5.31 -12.07
N ARG A 6 1.45 6.19 -13.07
CA ARG A 6 1.46 7.64 -12.87
C ARG A 6 0.08 8.22 -13.09
N VAL A 7 -0.47 8.88 -12.08
CA VAL A 7 -1.83 9.43 -12.12
C VAL A 7 -1.86 10.88 -11.60
N PRO A 8 -2.81 11.71 -12.06
CA PRO A 8 -3.00 13.04 -11.48
C PRO A 8 -3.61 12.98 -10.07
N GLU A 9 -4.41 11.97 -9.80
CA GLU A 9 -5.13 11.77 -8.53
C GLU A 9 -5.26 10.28 -8.21
N PHE A 10 -5.19 9.94 -6.92
CA PHE A 10 -5.46 8.59 -6.44
C PHE A 10 -6.95 8.40 -6.18
N THR A 11 -7.70 8.10 -7.24
CA THR A 11 -9.15 7.90 -7.19
C THR A 11 -9.51 6.48 -6.74
N ARG A 12 -10.81 6.24 -6.50
CA ARG A 12 -11.32 4.90 -6.18
C ARG A 12 -11.03 3.88 -7.29
N GLU A 13 -11.21 4.28 -8.55
CA GLU A 13 -10.99 3.42 -9.71
C GLU A 13 -9.52 2.98 -9.80
N VAL A 14 -8.58 3.94 -9.70
CA VAL A 14 -7.13 3.67 -9.66
C VAL A 14 -6.78 2.74 -8.51
N ALA A 15 -7.32 3.00 -7.31
CA ALA A 15 -7.06 2.16 -6.14
C ALA A 15 -7.59 0.73 -6.32
N GLN A 16 -8.76 0.55 -6.93
CA GLN A 16 -9.37 -0.75 -7.18
C GLN A 16 -8.60 -1.53 -8.26
N GLU A 17 -8.19 -0.89 -9.34
CA GLU A 17 -7.35 -1.52 -10.36
C GLU A 17 -6.02 -2.00 -9.76
N ALA A 18 -5.36 -1.13 -8.98
CA ALA A 18 -4.12 -1.47 -8.31
C ALA A 18 -4.30 -2.60 -7.27
N ALA A 19 -5.43 -2.60 -6.55
CA ALA A 19 -5.79 -3.66 -5.61
C ALA A 19 -5.96 -5.02 -6.33
N LEU A 20 -6.67 -5.03 -7.45
CA LEU A 20 -6.87 -6.25 -8.27
C LEU A 20 -5.53 -6.81 -8.79
N VAL A 21 -4.63 -5.93 -9.24
CA VAL A 21 -3.28 -6.35 -9.67
C VAL A 21 -2.48 -6.92 -8.50
N ALA A 22 -2.53 -6.27 -7.34
CA ALA A 22 -1.84 -6.74 -6.14
C ALA A 22 -2.38 -8.10 -5.66
N GLU A 23 -3.70 -8.31 -5.70
CA GLU A 23 -4.32 -9.61 -5.38
C GLU A 23 -3.93 -10.70 -6.37
N ALA A 24 -3.81 -10.38 -7.66
CA ALA A 24 -3.35 -11.32 -8.68
C ALA A 24 -1.86 -11.69 -8.53
N LEU A 25 -1.08 -10.88 -7.81
CA LEU A 25 0.34 -11.09 -7.56
C LEU A 25 0.65 -11.07 -6.05
N PRO A 26 0.14 -12.03 -5.26
CA PRO A 26 0.31 -12.01 -3.81
C PRO A 26 1.77 -11.92 -3.40
N TYR A 27 2.00 -11.05 -2.43
CA TYR A 27 3.27 -10.80 -1.79
C TYR A 27 3.75 -12.04 -1.03
N ARG A 28 5.05 -12.32 -1.13
CA ARG A 28 5.69 -13.53 -0.60
C ARG A 28 6.56 -13.20 0.60
N MET A 29 5.98 -13.35 1.79
CA MET A 29 6.66 -13.05 3.05
C MET A 29 7.95 -13.87 3.23
N GLU A 30 7.97 -15.12 2.74
CA GLU A 30 9.12 -16.02 2.82
C GLU A 30 10.37 -15.54 2.05
N ARG A 31 10.20 -14.56 1.15
CA ARG A 31 11.31 -13.92 0.41
C ARG A 31 11.74 -12.58 1.00
N GLY A 32 11.16 -12.18 2.14
CA GLY A 32 11.37 -10.87 2.72
C GLY A 32 10.63 -9.79 1.92
N ILE A 33 11.33 -8.69 1.61
CA ILE A 33 10.74 -7.61 0.80
C ILE A 33 10.73 -8.01 -0.66
N ASP A 34 9.55 -8.23 -1.24
CA ASP A 34 9.39 -8.51 -2.67
C ASP A 34 8.87 -7.24 -3.39
N PRO A 35 9.76 -6.28 -3.73
CA PRO A 35 9.37 -5.01 -4.32
C PRO A 35 8.77 -5.16 -5.72
N GLU A 36 8.92 -6.32 -6.36
CA GLU A 36 8.36 -6.61 -7.68
C GLU A 36 6.86 -6.94 -7.63
N ARG A 37 6.34 -7.23 -6.43
CA ARG A 37 4.93 -7.53 -6.17
C ARG A 37 4.20 -6.39 -5.49
N ILE A 38 4.85 -5.24 -5.39
CA ILE A 38 4.22 -4.00 -4.93
C ILE A 38 3.75 -3.24 -6.16
N VAL A 39 2.46 -2.94 -6.20
CA VAL A 39 1.90 -2.03 -7.19
C VAL A 39 2.19 -0.61 -6.71
N TRP A 40 3.07 0.08 -7.41
CA TRP A 40 3.45 1.45 -7.09
C TRP A 40 2.60 2.44 -7.89
N VAL A 41 2.09 3.46 -7.22
CA VAL A 41 1.32 4.55 -7.81
C VAL A 41 1.95 5.89 -7.42
N ASP A 42 2.35 6.67 -8.43
CA ASP A 42 2.89 8.02 -8.30
C ASP A 42 1.80 9.03 -8.62
N VAL A 43 1.48 9.89 -7.64
CA VAL A 43 0.33 10.80 -7.73
C VAL A 43 0.82 12.24 -7.89
N ALA A 44 0.76 12.75 -9.12
CA ALA A 44 1.10 14.12 -9.48
C ALA A 44 2.40 14.67 -8.86
N GLY A 45 3.41 13.81 -8.66
CA GLY A 45 4.69 14.19 -8.02
C GLY A 45 4.58 14.60 -6.54
N ARG A 46 3.44 14.35 -5.88
CA ARG A 46 3.17 14.76 -4.49
C ARG A 46 3.33 13.60 -3.52
N GLU A 47 2.92 12.41 -3.92
CA GLU A 47 2.96 11.22 -3.08
C GLU A 47 3.21 9.97 -3.92
N ARG A 48 3.72 8.95 -3.25
CA ARG A 48 3.87 7.58 -3.76
C ARG A 48 3.13 6.63 -2.84
N ILE A 49 2.34 5.75 -3.44
CA ILE A 49 1.56 4.72 -2.75
C ILE A 49 1.98 3.35 -3.28
N GLY A 50 2.43 2.47 -2.39
CA GLY A 50 2.68 1.06 -2.67
C GLY A 50 1.54 0.22 -2.13
N ILE A 51 1.04 -0.71 -2.94
CA ILE A 51 -0.08 -1.57 -2.60
C ILE A 51 0.34 -3.01 -2.81
N ALA A 52 0.23 -3.84 -1.77
CA ALA A 52 0.55 -5.25 -1.83
C ALA A 52 -0.50 -6.05 -1.06
N TRP A 53 -0.81 -7.23 -1.58
CA TRP A 53 -1.71 -8.19 -0.95
C TRP A 53 -0.93 -9.36 -0.38
N VAL A 54 -1.14 -9.68 0.90
CA VAL A 54 -0.56 -10.85 1.55
C VAL A 54 -1.67 -11.88 1.71
N ALA A 55 -1.61 -12.98 0.95
CA ALA A 55 -2.65 -14.00 0.95
C ALA A 55 -2.60 -14.94 2.18
N GLY A 56 -1.46 -15.03 2.87
CA GLY A 56 -1.27 -15.88 4.04
C GLY A 56 -0.13 -15.41 4.93
N GLY A 57 -0.25 -15.66 6.24
CA GLY A 57 0.69 -15.26 7.28
C GLY A 57 0.10 -15.48 8.68
N GLU A 58 0.87 -15.19 9.73
CA GLU A 58 0.46 -15.42 11.14
C GLU A 58 -0.88 -14.77 11.53
N ILE A 59 -1.21 -13.67 10.87
CA ILE A 59 -2.42 -12.88 11.12
C ILE A 59 -3.50 -13.05 10.03
N GLY A 60 -3.32 -14.00 9.12
CA GLY A 60 -4.20 -14.22 7.99
C GLY A 60 -4.03 -13.20 6.85
N PRO A 61 -4.96 -13.19 5.89
CA PRO A 61 -4.89 -12.34 4.71
C PRO A 61 -4.99 -10.85 5.05
N HIS A 62 -4.12 -10.03 4.46
CA HIS A 62 -4.07 -8.60 4.77
C HIS A 62 -3.45 -7.77 3.66
N TRP A 63 -3.79 -6.48 3.64
CA TRP A 63 -3.13 -5.50 2.78
C TRP A 63 -1.89 -4.94 3.48
N MET A 64 -0.83 -4.76 2.70
CA MET A 64 0.34 -3.97 3.07
C MET A 64 0.35 -2.71 2.20
N LEU A 65 0.29 -1.54 2.83
CA LEU A 65 0.31 -0.26 2.13
C LEU A 65 1.52 0.56 2.56
N ALA A 66 2.21 1.15 1.59
CA ALA A 66 3.37 2.01 1.80
C ALA A 66 3.04 3.41 1.28
N LEU A 67 3.11 4.43 2.13
CA LEU A 67 2.77 5.80 1.75
C LEU A 67 3.95 6.73 2.00
N ALA A 68 4.29 7.56 1.03
CA ALA A 68 5.30 8.60 1.20
C ALA A 68 4.90 9.88 0.48
N ASN A 69 5.08 11.01 1.15
CA ASN A 69 5.03 12.32 0.50
C ASN A 69 6.37 12.57 -0.20
N ALA A 70 6.34 13.24 -1.36
CA ALA A 70 7.52 13.59 -2.12
C ALA A 70 8.47 14.53 -1.34
N ASP A 71 7.89 15.39 -0.49
CA ASP A 71 8.62 16.27 0.42
C ASP A 71 9.18 15.55 1.68
N ARG A 72 8.96 14.24 1.79
CA ARG A 72 9.36 13.37 2.93
C ARG A 72 8.71 13.75 4.27
N SER A 73 7.70 14.61 4.26
CA SER A 73 6.90 14.86 5.46
C SER A 73 6.14 13.60 5.86
N LYS A 74 5.77 13.50 7.14
CA LYS A 74 5.00 12.37 7.65
C LYS A 74 3.62 12.34 7.01
N VAL A 75 3.20 11.16 6.55
CA VAL A 75 1.85 10.95 6.06
C VAL A 75 0.86 11.04 7.21
N THR A 76 -0.17 11.86 7.05
CA THR A 76 -1.16 12.07 8.12
C THR A 76 -2.03 10.83 8.30
N ARG A 77 -2.51 10.62 9.53
CA ARG A 77 -3.43 9.52 9.85
C ARG A 77 -4.73 9.57 9.03
N ASN A 78 -5.19 10.77 8.68
CA ASN A 78 -6.38 10.94 7.83
C ASN A 78 -6.11 10.47 6.40
N ARG A 79 -4.95 10.81 5.83
CA ARG A 79 -4.57 10.33 4.50
C ARG A 79 -4.43 8.80 4.47
N VAL A 80 -3.82 8.21 5.50
CA VAL A 80 -3.76 6.74 5.65
C VAL A 80 -5.16 6.11 5.61
N ARG A 81 -6.11 6.63 6.40
CA ARG A 81 -7.50 6.13 6.42
C ARG A 81 -8.21 6.27 5.08
N GLU A 82 -7.94 7.36 4.37
CA GLU A 82 -8.50 7.61 3.04
C GLU A 82 -7.99 6.58 2.03
N VAL A 83 -6.68 6.37 1.95
CA VAL A 83 -6.07 5.36 1.06
C VAL A 83 -6.58 3.96 1.40
N ILE A 84 -6.69 3.60 2.68
CA ILE A 84 -7.29 2.32 3.11
C ILE A 84 -8.72 2.18 2.58
N ARG A 85 -9.54 3.23 2.69
CA ARG A 85 -10.92 3.20 2.19
C ARG A 85 -10.98 3.03 0.68
N LEU A 86 -10.08 3.66 -0.06
CA LEU A 86 -10.03 3.57 -1.51
C LEU A 86 -9.60 2.16 -1.96
N VAL A 87 -8.55 1.60 -1.35
CA VAL A 87 -8.03 0.27 -1.68
C VAL A 87 -8.99 -0.84 -1.25
N THR A 88 -9.48 -0.81 -0.02
CA THR A 88 -10.31 -1.91 0.54
C THR A 88 -11.81 -1.72 0.28
N GLY A 89 -12.22 -0.57 -0.27
CA GLY A 89 -13.61 -0.20 -0.46
C GLY A 89 -14.40 0.16 0.81
N LYS A 90 -13.82 -0.01 2.01
CA LYS A 90 -14.47 0.24 3.30
C LYS A 90 -13.51 0.86 4.32
N ALA A 91 -14.05 1.42 5.40
CA ALA A 91 -13.20 1.73 6.54
C ALA A 91 -12.73 0.43 7.20
N ALA A 92 -11.43 0.33 7.49
CA ALA A 92 -10.83 -0.84 8.12
C ALA A 92 -9.86 -0.43 9.23
N PRO A 93 -9.74 -1.24 10.31
CA PRO A 93 -8.67 -1.07 11.27
C PRO A 93 -7.31 -1.32 10.60
N PHE A 94 -6.27 -0.66 11.09
CA PHE A 94 -4.92 -0.85 10.59
C PHE A 94 -3.90 -0.71 11.70
N GLU A 95 -2.76 -1.34 11.49
CA GLU A 95 -1.58 -1.26 12.35
C GLU A 95 -0.46 -0.58 11.58
N LEU A 96 0.38 0.19 12.28
CA LEU A 96 1.61 0.67 11.69
C LEU A 96 2.59 -0.50 11.63
N ALA A 97 3.12 -0.77 10.45
CA ALA A 97 4.20 -1.72 10.27
C ALA A 97 5.56 -1.00 10.43
N PRO A 98 6.62 -1.72 10.82
CA PRO A 98 7.97 -1.16 10.79
C PRO A 98 8.30 -0.60 9.40
N PRO A 99 8.99 0.54 9.31
CA PRO A 99 9.44 1.06 8.03
C PRO A 99 10.41 0.06 7.39
N PHE A 100 10.48 0.06 6.06
CA PHE A 100 11.55 -0.65 5.37
C PHE A 100 12.89 0.06 5.63
N ASP A 101 13.93 -0.70 5.95
CA ASP A 101 15.26 -0.14 6.26
C ASP A 101 15.80 0.75 5.13
N GLY A 102 15.48 0.44 3.87
CA GLY A 102 15.85 1.26 2.71
C GLY A 102 14.95 2.47 2.44
N ALA A 103 13.83 2.64 3.18
CA ALA A 103 12.84 3.68 2.94
C ALA A 103 12.20 4.20 4.26
N PRO A 104 13.00 4.77 5.18
CA PRO A 104 12.54 5.14 6.54
C PRO A 104 11.50 6.27 6.59
N HIS A 105 11.33 6.99 5.49
CA HIS A 105 10.34 8.06 5.35
C HIS A 105 8.96 7.54 4.93
N MET A 106 8.85 6.26 4.55
CA MET A 106 7.56 5.66 4.20
C MET A 106 6.78 5.30 5.45
N THR A 107 5.52 5.67 5.46
CA THR A 107 4.53 5.18 6.42
C THR A 107 4.02 3.83 5.92
N MET A 108 4.39 2.77 6.62
CA MET A 108 3.98 1.40 6.32
C MET A 108 2.77 1.06 7.18
N VAL A 109 1.70 0.55 6.57
CA VAL A 109 0.53 0.09 7.29
C VAL A 109 0.09 -1.28 6.83
N ARG A 110 -0.47 -2.00 7.79
CA ARG A 110 -1.03 -3.32 7.63
C ARG A 110 -2.52 -3.25 7.91
N VAL A 111 -3.33 -3.80 7.00
CA VAL A 111 -4.80 -3.77 7.10
C VAL A 111 -5.32 -5.21 7.04
N PRO A 112 -5.62 -5.83 8.19
CA PRO A 112 -6.19 -7.17 8.23
C PRO A 112 -7.53 -7.24 7.47
N GLN A 113 -7.72 -8.26 6.65
CA GLN A 113 -9.06 -8.60 6.16
C GLN A 113 -9.76 -9.40 7.26
N ILE A 114 -10.51 -8.67 8.10
CA ILE A 114 -11.44 -9.29 9.03
C ILE A 114 -12.66 -9.71 8.18
N SER A 115 -12.77 -11.03 7.98
CA SER A 115 -13.93 -11.71 7.42
C SER A 115 -15.15 -11.56 8.31
#